data_AF-A0A550C5N4-F1
#
_entry.id   AF-A0A550C5N4-F1
#
_cell.length_a   1.000
_cell.length_b   1.000
_cell.length_c   1.000
_cell.angle_alpha   90.00
_cell.angle_beta   90.00
_cell.angle_gamma   90.00
#
_symmetry.space_group_name_H-M   'P 1'
#
loop_
_entity.id
_entity.type
_entity.pdbx_description
1 polymer ?
#
loop_
_entity_poly.entity_id
_entity_poly.type
_entity_poly.pdbx_seq_one_letter_code
_entity_poly.pdbx_strand_id
1 'polypeptide(L)'
;MAFASRAGCPLCGIVANESGESNNVLWRDDMFTAYRETANPVSSTAHIIIAFNLHVPSIYTLSSSDLPLLVNLRNIATRLLKDLTPNSTPPIRIGFITPPFKDTKIPVTDHLHAHAYVEPADRLGWWRGVAFSAVAWYAIDDLIAEIRESVSNNRVKSGYENRRHAPIDDVPGAGARQGTADGTDTTPPSVAATEADIESGAPSPVIPSSSSPQ
;
A
#
# COMPACT_ATOMS: atom_id res chain seq x y z
N MET A 1 -8.99 -8.99 -6.44
CA MET A 1 -10.47 -8.95 -6.33
C MET A 1 -11.01 -7.96 -7.35
N ALA A 2 -12.23 -8.12 -7.86
CA ALA A 2 -12.83 -7.15 -8.77
C ALA A 2 -13.66 -6.14 -7.97
N PHE A 3 -13.27 -4.86 -8.00
CA PHE A 3 -14.03 -3.78 -7.38
C PHE A 3 -15.21 -3.38 -8.28
N ALA A 4 -16.32 -2.93 -7.69
CA ALA A 4 -17.52 -2.48 -8.41
C ALA A 4 -18.07 -1.20 -7.75
N SER A 5 -18.88 -0.43 -8.46
CA SER A 5 -19.61 0.68 -7.84
C SER A 5 -20.60 0.17 -6.79
N ARG A 6 -20.78 0.90 -5.68
CA ARG A 6 -21.71 0.53 -4.60
C ARG A 6 -22.86 1.54 -4.48
N ALA A 7 -24.09 1.03 -4.56
CA ALA A 7 -25.28 1.85 -4.34
C ALA A 7 -25.31 2.42 -2.91
N GLY A 8 -25.68 3.70 -2.77
CA GLY A 8 -25.71 4.41 -1.47
C GLY A 8 -24.36 4.92 -0.97
N CYS A 9 -23.25 4.67 -1.67
CA CYS A 9 -21.97 5.28 -1.35
C CYS A 9 -21.90 6.72 -1.93
N PRO A 10 -21.63 7.76 -1.11
CA PRO A 10 -21.57 9.13 -1.58
C PRO A 10 -20.54 9.35 -2.69
N LEU A 11 -19.33 8.79 -2.56
CA LEU A 11 -18.29 8.92 -3.59
C LEU A 11 -18.64 8.18 -4.87
N CYS A 12 -19.19 6.96 -4.80
CA CYS A 12 -19.71 6.26 -5.98
C CYS A 12 -20.80 7.08 -6.71
N GLY A 13 -21.68 7.75 -5.96
CA GLY A 13 -22.68 8.65 -6.54
C GLY A 13 -22.06 9.86 -7.23
N ILE A 14 -21.05 10.49 -6.60
CA ILE A 14 -20.34 11.64 -7.17
C ILE A 14 -19.61 11.26 -8.46
N VAL A 15 -18.81 10.18 -8.45
CA VAL A 15 -18.05 9.76 -9.63
C VAL A 15 -18.95 9.28 -10.78
N ALA A 16 -20.14 8.74 -10.47
CA ALA A 16 -21.10 8.28 -11.47
C ALA A 16 -21.99 9.41 -12.04
N ASN A 17 -22.35 10.41 -11.23
CA ASN A 17 -23.32 11.45 -11.60
C ASN A 17 -22.69 12.74 -12.13
N GLU A 18 -21.37 12.92 -12.01
CA GLU A 18 -20.71 14.09 -12.56
C GLU A 18 -20.61 14.00 -14.10
N SER A 19 -21.73 14.35 -14.74
CA SER A 19 -21.82 14.67 -16.16
C SER A 19 -21.04 15.95 -16.46
N GLY A 20 -19.72 15.84 -16.61
CA GLY A 20 -18.88 16.74 -17.43
C GLY A 20 -18.77 18.24 -17.10
N GLU A 21 -19.50 18.80 -16.12
CA GLU A 21 -19.61 20.27 -15.94
C GLU A 21 -19.32 20.79 -14.52
N SER A 22 -18.71 20.00 -13.63
CA SER A 22 -18.11 20.60 -12.43
C SER A 22 -16.78 21.25 -12.81
N ASN A 23 -16.70 22.58 -12.73
CA ASN A 23 -15.51 23.42 -13.07
C ASN A 23 -14.19 23.03 -12.35
N ASN A 24 -14.24 22.03 -11.47
CA ASN A 24 -13.12 21.58 -10.66
C ASN A 24 -12.56 20.21 -11.09
N VAL A 25 -13.19 19.48 -12.02
CA VAL A 25 -12.63 18.20 -12.51
C VAL A 25 -11.41 18.46 -13.38
N LEU A 26 -10.29 17.85 -12.99
CA LEU A 26 -9.00 17.98 -13.67
C LEU A 26 -8.67 16.76 -14.54
N TRP A 27 -9.20 15.59 -14.16
CA TRP A 27 -8.96 14.33 -14.84
C TRP A 27 -10.11 13.36 -14.59
N ARG A 28 -10.43 12.57 -15.61
CA ARG A 28 -11.35 11.45 -15.51
C ARG A 28 -10.95 10.39 -16.52
N ASP A 29 -10.82 9.17 -16.04
CA ASP A 29 -10.67 7.95 -16.85
C ASP A 29 -11.57 6.84 -16.26
N ASP A 30 -11.37 5.59 -16.67
CA ASP A 30 -12.15 4.46 -16.19
C ASP A 30 -11.90 4.15 -14.70
N MET A 31 -10.70 4.44 -14.19
CA MET A 31 -10.25 4.07 -12.84
C MET A 31 -10.38 5.20 -11.83
N PHE A 32 -10.18 6.44 -12.25
CA PHE A 32 -10.05 7.60 -11.38
C PHE A 32 -10.85 8.81 -11.87
N THR A 33 -11.34 9.56 -10.90
CA THR A 33 -11.81 10.93 -11.07
C THR A 33 -10.98 11.83 -10.15
N ALA A 34 -10.31 12.84 -10.72
CA ALA A 34 -9.56 13.82 -9.95
C ALA A 34 -10.22 15.21 -10.03
N TYR A 35 -10.38 15.85 -8.88
CA TYR A 35 -10.91 17.20 -8.78
C TYR A 35 -10.02 18.09 -7.93
N ARG A 36 -10.02 19.39 -8.24
CA ARG A 36 -9.38 20.42 -7.44
C ARG A 36 -10.23 20.72 -6.21
N GLU A 37 -9.63 20.65 -5.03
CA GLU A 37 -10.29 21.06 -3.79
C GLU A 37 -10.14 22.58 -3.63
N THR A 38 -11.26 23.31 -3.78
CA THR A 38 -11.29 24.77 -3.67
C THR A 38 -12.03 25.27 -2.44
N ALA A 39 -12.89 24.46 -1.83
CA ALA A 39 -13.73 24.87 -0.70
C ALA A 39 -12.97 24.76 0.62
N ASN A 40 -12.21 23.67 0.81
CA ASN A 40 -11.42 23.43 2.01
C ASN A 40 -10.05 22.85 1.66
N PRO A 41 -9.21 23.56 0.88
CA PRO A 41 -7.88 23.08 0.52
C PRO A 41 -6.98 22.94 1.76
N VAL A 42 -6.09 21.96 1.72
CA VAL A 42 -5.06 21.71 2.74
C VAL A 42 -3.86 22.66 2.58
N SER A 43 -3.60 23.08 1.34
CA SER A 43 -2.50 23.95 0.95
C SER A 43 -3.04 25.19 0.24
N SER A 44 -2.41 26.34 0.47
CA SER A 44 -2.68 27.56 -0.29
C SER A 44 -2.23 27.51 -1.74
N THR A 45 -1.33 26.59 -2.08
CA THR A 45 -0.75 26.43 -3.41
C THR A 45 -1.64 25.56 -4.30
N ALA A 46 -1.79 24.28 -3.96
CA ALA A 46 -2.67 23.37 -4.68
C ALA A 46 -3.03 22.16 -3.82
N HIS A 47 -4.29 21.73 -3.91
CA HIS A 47 -4.80 20.51 -3.31
C HIS A 47 -5.82 19.89 -4.26
N ILE A 48 -5.62 18.61 -4.59
CA ILE A 48 -6.51 17.81 -5.40
C ILE A 48 -6.92 16.56 -4.61
N ILE A 49 -8.09 16.04 -4.93
CA ILE A 49 -8.57 14.76 -4.44
C ILE A 49 -8.74 13.84 -5.64
N ILE A 50 -8.30 12.60 -5.49
CA ILE A 50 -8.43 11.57 -6.52
C ILE A 50 -9.29 10.46 -5.95
N ALA A 51 -10.52 10.36 -6.43
CA ALA A 51 -11.45 9.30 -6.08
C ALA A 51 -11.28 8.11 -7.03
N PHE A 52 -11.35 6.89 -6.48
CA PHE A 52 -11.44 5.67 -7.27
C PHE A 52 -12.87 5.57 -7.81
N ASN A 53 -13.04 5.31 -9.11
CA ASN A 53 -14.39 5.18 -9.68
C ASN A 53 -15.08 3.89 -9.20
N LEU A 54 -14.28 2.85 -8.94
CA LEU A 54 -14.73 1.62 -8.28
C LEU A 54 -14.67 1.77 -6.76
N HIS A 55 -15.57 1.09 -6.06
CA HIS A 55 -15.64 1.15 -4.61
C HIS A 55 -14.52 0.30 -3.99
N VAL A 56 -13.44 0.96 -3.56
CA VAL A 56 -12.37 0.37 -2.75
C VAL A 56 -12.59 0.83 -1.31
N PRO A 57 -12.89 -0.03 -0.32
CA PRO A 57 -13.25 0.41 1.03
C PRO A 57 -12.12 1.15 1.75
N SER A 58 -10.89 0.64 1.66
CA SER A 58 -9.71 1.21 2.31
C SER A 58 -8.41 0.65 1.71
N ILE A 59 -7.26 1.22 2.10
CA ILE A 59 -5.94 0.71 1.69
C ILE A 59 -5.72 -0.75 2.09
N TYR A 60 -6.38 -1.24 3.14
CA TYR A 60 -6.25 -2.62 3.63
C TYR A 60 -6.87 -3.67 2.70
N THR A 61 -7.62 -3.24 1.70
CA THR A 61 -8.21 -4.12 0.68
C THR A 61 -7.35 -4.22 -0.59
N LEU A 62 -6.26 -3.45 -0.66
CA LEU A 62 -5.32 -3.46 -1.77
C LEU A 62 -4.31 -4.59 -1.61
N SER A 63 -3.87 -5.12 -2.74
CA SER A 63 -2.94 -6.23 -2.83
C SER A 63 -1.87 -5.97 -3.90
N SER A 64 -0.99 -6.94 -4.10
CA SER A 64 0.07 -6.84 -5.11
C SER A 64 -0.44 -6.70 -6.55
N SER A 65 -1.64 -7.22 -6.86
CA SER A 65 -2.26 -7.02 -8.17
C SER A 65 -2.64 -5.55 -8.42
N ASP A 66 -2.75 -4.75 -7.36
CA ASP A 66 -3.19 -3.36 -7.42
C ASP A 66 -2.01 -2.37 -7.46
N LEU A 67 -0.76 -2.86 -7.46
CA LEU A 67 0.43 -2.02 -7.60
C LEU A 67 0.41 -1.13 -8.85
N PRO A 68 0.03 -1.60 -10.06
CA PRO A 68 -0.07 -0.74 -11.23
C PRO A 68 -1.08 0.40 -11.04
N LEU A 69 -2.17 0.14 -10.32
CA LEU A 69 -3.21 1.12 -10.02
C LEU A 69 -2.66 2.24 -9.13
N LEU A 70 -1.93 1.90 -8.07
CA LEU A 70 -1.29 2.87 -7.17
C LEU A 70 -0.20 3.69 -7.86
N VAL A 71 0.63 3.06 -8.70
CA VAL A 71 1.64 3.78 -9.49
C VAL A 71 0.97 4.77 -10.44
N ASN A 72 -0.13 4.38 -11.10
CA ASN A 72 -0.87 5.28 -11.97
C ASN A 72 -1.45 6.47 -11.19
N LEU A 73 -2.05 6.23 -10.01
CA LEU A 73 -2.55 7.28 -9.12
C LEU A 73 -1.46 8.30 -8.78
N ARG A 74 -0.27 7.84 -8.38
CA ARG A 74 0.87 8.70 -8.06
C ARG A 74 1.29 9.56 -9.26
N ASN A 75 1.34 8.96 -10.45
CA ASN A 75 1.76 9.65 -11.66
C ASN A 75 0.74 10.72 -12.07
N ILE A 76 -0.56 10.40 -12.02
CA ILE A 76 -1.65 11.35 -12.29
C ILE A 76 -1.58 12.50 -11.29
N ALA A 77 -1.50 12.21 -9.99
CA ALA A 77 -1.42 13.24 -8.95
C ALA A 77 -0.25 14.19 -9.17
N THR A 78 0.93 13.63 -9.43
CA THR A 78 2.15 14.40 -9.68
C THR A 78 2.02 15.29 -10.90
N ARG A 79 1.50 14.74 -12.00
CA ARG A 79 1.30 15.49 -13.25
C ARG A 79 0.32 16.64 -13.05
N LEU A 80 -0.85 16.36 -12.48
CA LEU A 80 -1.89 17.37 -12.28
C LEU A 80 -1.43 18.51 -11.36
N LEU A 81 -0.70 18.19 -10.28
CA LEU A 81 -0.16 19.23 -9.41
C LEU A 81 0.92 20.06 -10.09
N LYS A 82 1.82 19.44 -10.86
CA LYS A 82 2.82 20.19 -11.66
C LYS A 82 2.16 21.09 -12.70
N ASP A 83 1.12 20.62 -13.36
CA ASP A 83 0.36 21.42 -14.35
C ASP A 83 -0.32 22.63 -13.70
N LEU A 84 -0.87 22.46 -12.49
CA LEU A 84 -1.49 23.55 -11.72
C LEU A 84 -0.46 24.54 -11.16
N THR A 85 0.76 24.08 -10.89
CA THR A 85 1.80 24.86 -10.21
C THR A 85 3.15 24.70 -10.91
N PRO A 86 3.30 25.19 -12.16
CA PRO A 86 4.48 24.91 -12.98
C PRO A 86 5.77 25.50 -12.41
N ASN A 87 5.65 26.56 -11.60
CA ASN A 87 6.78 27.24 -10.95
C ASN A 87 7.02 26.76 -9.50
N SER A 88 6.25 25.78 -9.03
CA SER A 88 6.36 25.27 -7.68
C SER A 88 7.56 24.35 -7.56
N THR A 89 8.54 24.76 -6.76
CA THR A 89 9.61 23.91 -6.24
C THR A 89 9.26 23.14 -4.96
N PRO A 90 8.25 23.51 -4.13
CA PRO A 90 7.90 22.74 -2.95
C PRO A 90 7.58 21.26 -3.20
N PRO A 91 7.84 20.40 -2.20
CA PRO A 91 7.49 18.99 -2.26
C PRO A 91 5.99 18.76 -2.48
N ILE A 92 5.67 17.69 -3.22
CA ILE A 92 4.32 17.18 -3.39
C ILE A 92 4.09 16.06 -2.37
N ARG A 93 3.00 16.13 -1.62
CA ARG A 93 2.54 15.03 -0.74
C ARG A 93 1.35 14.33 -1.36
N ILE A 94 1.40 13.01 -1.45
CA ILE A 94 0.32 12.15 -1.94
C ILE A 94 0.10 11.02 -0.94
N GLY A 95 -1.14 10.78 -0.55
CA GLY A 95 -1.44 9.75 0.43
C GLY A 95 -2.91 9.66 0.78
N PHE A 96 -3.16 8.85 1.80
CA PHE A 96 -4.49 8.46 2.24
C PHE A 96 -4.65 8.78 3.72
N ILE A 97 -5.87 9.09 4.14
CA ILE A 97 -6.23 9.13 5.56
C ILE A 97 -6.81 7.78 5.91
N THR A 98 -6.23 7.10 6.88
CA THR A 98 -6.62 5.74 7.25
C THR A 98 -7.58 5.72 8.43
N PRO A 99 -8.54 4.77 8.48
CA PRO A 99 -9.37 4.53 9.65
C PRO A 99 -8.51 4.31 10.91
N PRO A 100 -8.97 4.75 12.10
CA PRO A 100 -10.29 5.33 12.39
C PRO A 100 -10.41 6.83 12.08
N PHE A 101 -9.37 7.46 11.53
CA PHE A 101 -9.37 8.88 11.20
C PHE A 101 -10.12 9.14 9.89
N LYS A 102 -10.56 10.39 9.70
CA LYS A 102 -11.23 10.86 8.49
C LYS A 102 -10.92 12.33 8.24
N ASP A 103 -10.96 12.76 6.98
CA ASP A 103 -11.05 14.20 6.71
C ASP A 103 -12.43 14.69 7.15
N THR A 104 -12.49 15.65 8.08
CA THR A 104 -13.75 16.23 8.53
C THR A 104 -14.48 16.99 7.43
N LYS A 105 -13.76 17.40 6.38
CA LYS A 105 -14.30 18.13 5.22
C LYS A 105 -14.73 17.20 4.08
N ILE A 106 -14.22 15.96 4.08
CA ILE A 106 -14.62 14.91 3.14
C ILE A 106 -14.87 13.64 3.98
N PRO A 107 -16.00 13.57 4.70
CA PRO A 107 -16.24 12.53 5.70
C PRO A 107 -16.67 11.20 5.07
N VAL A 108 -15.96 10.76 4.03
CA VAL A 108 -16.20 9.49 3.36
C VAL A 108 -15.15 8.50 3.85
N THR A 109 -15.58 7.59 4.72
CA THR A 109 -14.68 6.63 5.39
C THR A 109 -14.65 5.26 4.73
N ASP A 110 -15.66 4.96 3.91
CA ASP A 110 -15.87 3.65 3.28
C ASP A 110 -15.79 3.79 1.76
N HIS A 111 -14.89 4.62 1.26
CA HIS A 111 -14.51 4.71 -0.15
C HIS A 111 -13.18 5.45 -0.26
N LEU A 112 -12.17 4.71 -0.66
CA LEU A 112 -10.80 5.16 -0.79
C LEU A 112 -10.71 6.32 -1.78
N HIS A 113 -10.06 7.39 -1.31
CA HIS A 113 -9.68 8.53 -2.13
C HIS A 113 -8.32 9.02 -1.64
N ALA A 114 -7.49 9.45 -2.58
CA ALA A 114 -6.19 10.01 -2.25
C ALA A 114 -6.29 11.52 -2.13
N HIS A 115 -5.56 12.06 -1.16
CA HIS A 115 -5.27 13.48 -1.08
C HIS A 115 -3.90 13.72 -1.72
N ALA A 116 -3.80 14.70 -2.60
CA ALA A 116 -2.53 15.15 -3.14
C ALA A 116 -2.44 16.67 -3.10
N TYR A 117 -1.36 17.21 -2.52
CA TYR A 117 -1.20 18.65 -2.39
C TYR A 117 0.28 19.06 -2.44
N VAL A 118 0.50 20.34 -2.71
CA VAL A 118 1.84 20.96 -2.71
C VAL A 118 2.09 21.56 -1.33
N GLU A 119 3.23 21.29 -0.72
CA GLU A 119 3.58 21.91 0.55
C GLU A 119 3.74 23.45 0.46
N PRO A 120 3.54 24.18 1.56
CA PRO A 120 3.16 23.72 2.91
C PRO A 120 1.68 23.37 3.05
N ALA A 121 1.35 22.59 4.08
CA ALA A 121 -0.03 22.29 4.47
C ALA A 121 -0.61 23.38 5.41
N ASP A 122 -0.56 24.62 4.95
CA ASP A 122 -0.79 25.86 5.72
C ASP A 122 -2.26 26.19 5.99
N ARG A 123 -3.20 25.44 5.41
CA ARG A 123 -4.66 25.65 5.59
C ARG A 123 -5.32 24.59 6.47
N LEU A 124 -4.52 23.79 7.15
CA LEU A 124 -4.99 22.84 8.15
C LEU A 124 -5.25 23.56 9.48
N GLY A 125 -6.52 23.65 9.89
CA GLY A 125 -6.83 23.95 11.29
C GLY A 125 -6.34 22.82 12.21
N TRP A 126 -6.16 23.10 13.51
CA TRP A 126 -5.57 22.18 14.49
C TRP A 126 -6.10 20.73 14.40
N TRP A 127 -7.43 20.55 14.45
CA TRP A 127 -8.04 19.21 14.43
C TRP A 127 -7.88 18.47 13.10
N ARG A 128 -7.98 19.19 11.98
CA ARG A 128 -7.76 18.58 10.66
C ARG A 128 -6.29 18.25 10.46
N GLY A 129 -5.39 19.02 11.07
CA GLY A 129 -3.95 18.76 11.07
C GLY A 129 -3.58 17.38 11.60
N VAL A 130 -4.33 16.84 12.57
CA VAL A 130 -4.11 15.47 13.09
C VAL A 130 -4.27 14.43 11.98
N ALA A 131 -5.30 14.54 11.14
CA ALA A 131 -5.56 13.58 10.05
C ALA A 131 -4.49 13.61 8.95
N PHE A 132 -3.83 14.77 8.75
CA PHE A 132 -2.77 14.94 7.76
C PHE A 132 -1.35 14.78 8.34
N SER A 133 -1.26 14.45 9.63
CA SER A 133 -0.01 14.15 10.34
C SER A 133 0.40 12.69 10.17
N ALA A 134 1.63 12.35 10.56
CA ALA A 134 2.15 10.98 10.54
C ALA A 134 1.32 9.95 11.34
N VAL A 135 0.36 10.39 12.15
CA VAL A 135 -0.53 9.50 12.93
C VAL A 135 -1.60 8.83 12.07
N ALA A 136 -2.11 9.55 11.06
CA ALA A 136 -3.27 9.14 10.27
C ALA A 136 -3.01 9.15 8.76
N TRP A 137 -1.91 9.79 8.35
CA TRP A 137 -1.50 9.90 6.97
C TRP A 137 -0.67 8.69 6.57
N TYR A 138 -1.10 8.02 5.52
CA TYR A 138 -0.36 6.94 4.89
C TYR A 138 0.11 7.39 3.51
N ALA A 139 1.43 7.54 3.32
CA ALA A 139 1.98 8.04 2.06
C ALA A 139 1.89 6.98 0.94
N ILE A 140 1.66 7.42 -0.30
CA ILE A 140 1.50 6.49 -1.42
C ILE A 140 2.77 5.70 -1.72
N ASP A 141 3.95 6.32 -1.59
CA ASP A 141 5.22 5.66 -1.86
C ASP A 141 5.53 4.59 -0.80
N ASP A 142 5.19 4.85 0.46
CA ASP A 142 5.27 3.86 1.55
C ASP A 142 4.33 2.69 1.28
N LEU A 143 3.11 2.95 0.81
CA LEU A 143 2.13 1.88 0.53
C LEU A 143 2.59 0.99 -0.62
N ILE A 144 3.11 1.62 -1.69
CA ILE A 144 3.70 0.91 -2.81
C ILE A 144 4.91 0.09 -2.33
N ALA A 145 5.75 0.64 -1.46
CA ALA A 145 6.91 -0.04 -0.91
C ALA A 145 6.50 -1.23 -0.03
N GLU A 146 5.56 -1.06 0.88
CA GLU A 146 5.06 -2.12 1.79
C GLU A 146 4.44 -3.28 1.00
N ILE A 147 3.59 -2.99 0.00
CA ILE A 147 3.00 -4.04 -0.85
C ILE A 147 4.08 -4.74 -1.69
N ARG A 148 5.10 -4.01 -2.17
CA ARG A 148 6.24 -4.62 -2.88
C ARG A 148 7.10 -5.48 -1.97
N GLU A 149 7.31 -5.04 -0.74
CA GLU A 149 8.11 -5.77 0.24
C GLU A 149 7.42 -7.08 0.63
N SER A 150 6.10 -7.03 0.91
CA SER A 150 5.31 -8.21 1.26
C SER A 150 5.31 -9.30 0.16
N VAL A 151 5.40 -8.92 -1.12
CA VAL A 151 5.59 -9.91 -2.20
C VAL A 151 7.04 -10.31 -2.44
N SER A 152 8.00 -9.44 -2.14
CA SER A 152 9.42 -9.73 -2.34
C SER A 152 9.97 -10.71 -1.30
N ASN A 153 9.39 -10.75 -0.10
CA ASN A 153 9.69 -11.77 0.91
C ASN A 153 9.12 -13.16 0.56
N ASN A 154 8.23 -13.24 -0.44
CA ASN A 154 7.80 -14.49 -1.07
C ASN A 154 8.60 -14.83 -2.35
N ARG A 155 9.63 -14.05 -2.68
CA ARG A 155 10.45 -14.25 -3.88
C ARG A 155 11.67 -15.11 -3.54
N VAL A 156 11.70 -16.32 -4.12
CA VAL A 156 12.92 -17.13 -4.24
C VAL A 156 14.08 -16.24 -4.70
N LYS A 157 15.13 -16.13 -3.86
CA LYS A 157 16.30 -15.28 -4.07
C LYS A 157 16.90 -15.47 -5.47
N SER A 158 16.75 -14.48 -6.34
CA SER A 158 17.38 -14.45 -7.67
C SER A 158 18.49 -13.40 -7.69
N GLY A 159 19.69 -13.72 -7.19
CA GLY A 159 20.74 -12.70 -7.14
C GLY A 159 22.15 -13.08 -6.68
N TYR A 160 22.57 -14.34 -6.76
CA TYR A 160 24.00 -14.67 -6.62
C TYR A 160 24.62 -14.93 -8.00
N GLU A 161 25.77 -14.31 -8.28
CA GLU A 161 26.54 -14.49 -9.52
C GLU A 161 27.02 -15.94 -9.71
N ASN A 162 27.00 -16.77 -8.66
CA ASN A 162 27.29 -18.21 -8.68
C ASN A 162 26.05 -19.09 -8.40
N ARG A 163 24.92 -18.80 -9.05
CA ARG A 163 23.64 -19.55 -8.86
C ARG A 163 23.71 -21.04 -9.21
N ARG A 164 24.68 -21.49 -10.01
CA ARG A 164 24.71 -22.90 -10.46
C ARG A 164 25.14 -23.90 -9.36
N HIS A 165 25.62 -23.42 -8.22
CA HIS A 165 26.11 -24.24 -7.10
C HIS A 165 25.79 -23.59 -5.75
N ALA A 166 24.64 -22.93 -5.60
CA ALA A 166 24.26 -22.45 -4.28
C ALA A 166 23.91 -23.71 -3.44
N PRO A 167 24.50 -23.90 -2.24
CA PRO A 167 24.23 -25.07 -1.40
C PRO A 167 22.75 -25.28 -1.06
N ILE A 168 21.92 -24.23 -1.22
CA ILE A 168 20.48 -24.26 -1.01
C ILE A 168 19.72 -24.95 -2.15
N ASP A 169 20.28 -25.00 -3.37
CA ASP A 169 19.66 -25.64 -4.54
C ASP A 169 19.76 -27.18 -4.47
N ASP A 170 20.72 -27.70 -3.68
CA ASP A 170 20.88 -29.12 -3.40
C ASP A 170 19.93 -29.64 -2.30
N VAL A 171 19.13 -28.74 -1.70
CA VAL A 171 18.19 -29.08 -0.63
C VAL A 171 16.76 -29.05 -1.18
N PRO A 172 16.12 -30.21 -1.39
CA PRO A 172 14.74 -30.27 -1.87
C PRO A 172 13.80 -29.48 -0.96
N GLY A 173 13.12 -28.47 -1.52
CA GLY A 173 12.16 -27.63 -0.80
C GLY A 173 12.76 -26.49 0.02
N ALA A 174 14.08 -26.25 -0.02
CA ALA A 174 14.66 -25.13 0.71
C ALA A 174 14.21 -23.77 0.16
N GLY A 175 13.74 -22.92 1.07
CA GLY A 175 13.22 -21.58 0.75
C GLY A 175 11.86 -21.55 0.04
N ALA A 176 11.26 -22.71 -0.25
CA ALA A 176 9.90 -22.79 -0.77
C ALA A 176 8.92 -22.72 0.40
N ARG A 177 8.35 -21.53 0.63
CA ARG A 177 7.21 -21.38 1.53
C ARG A 177 5.92 -21.60 0.76
N GLN A 178 4.99 -22.33 1.36
CA GLN A 178 3.62 -22.45 0.89
C GLN A 178 2.74 -21.58 1.78
N GLY A 179 1.84 -20.81 1.19
CA GLY A 179 0.94 -19.96 1.97
C GLY A 179 -0.33 -19.62 1.20
N THR A 180 -1.34 -19.21 1.94
CA THR A 180 -2.64 -18.77 1.42
C THR A 180 -2.61 -17.28 1.09
N ALA A 181 -3.59 -16.81 0.30
CA ALA A 181 -3.65 -15.43 -0.18
C ALA A 181 -3.90 -14.38 0.94
N ASP A 182 -4.30 -14.82 2.13
CA ASP A 182 -4.44 -14.02 3.36
C ASP A 182 -3.14 -13.98 4.20
N GLY A 183 -2.05 -14.56 3.69
CA GLY A 183 -0.73 -14.50 4.32
C GLY A 183 -0.47 -15.57 5.39
N THR A 184 -1.37 -16.54 5.58
CA THR A 184 -1.08 -17.65 6.49
C THR A 184 -0.05 -18.61 5.87
N ASP A 185 1.03 -18.87 6.62
CA ASP A 185 2.07 -19.80 6.22
C ASP A 185 1.58 -21.24 6.45
N THR A 186 1.46 -22.01 5.38
CA THR A 186 1.05 -23.41 5.39
C THR A 186 2.23 -24.34 5.13
N THR A 187 3.46 -23.84 5.20
CA THR A 187 4.66 -24.65 5.04
C THR A 187 4.73 -25.66 6.18
N PRO A 188 4.84 -26.97 5.88
CA PRO A 188 5.00 -27.98 6.92
C PRO A 188 6.22 -27.65 7.79
N PRO A 189 6.12 -27.74 9.12
CA PRO A 189 7.25 -27.47 10.00
C PRO A 189 8.42 -28.40 9.65
N SER A 190 9.62 -27.84 9.60
CA SER A 190 10.84 -28.61 9.34
C SER A 190 11.02 -29.69 10.41
N VAL A 191 11.56 -30.85 10.02
CA VAL A 191 11.82 -31.99 10.92
C VAL A 191 12.89 -31.66 11.98
N ALA A 192 13.61 -30.54 11.83
CA ALA A 192 14.53 -30.05 12.84
C ALA A 192 13.78 -29.37 14.00
N ALA A 193 13.58 -30.14 15.07
CA ALA A 193 13.23 -29.76 16.44
C ALA A 193 12.13 -28.69 16.61
N THR A 194 11.02 -29.13 17.21
CA THR A 194 10.01 -28.24 17.79
C THR A 194 10.66 -27.10 18.58
N GLU A 195 10.23 -25.86 18.33
CA GLU A 195 10.70 -24.65 19.02
C GLU A 195 10.64 -24.73 20.56
N ALA A 196 9.93 -25.73 21.11
CA ALA A 196 9.91 -26.07 22.53
C ALA A 196 11.26 -26.48 23.13
N ASP A 197 12.24 -26.92 22.34
CA ASP A 197 13.51 -27.42 22.87
C ASP A 197 14.62 -26.35 22.99
N ILE A 198 14.43 -25.15 22.43
CA ILE A 198 15.47 -24.10 22.46
C ILE A 198 15.39 -23.28 23.77
N GLU A 199 14.22 -23.19 24.41
CA GLU A 199 14.05 -22.40 25.63
C GLU A 199 14.36 -23.17 26.94
N SER A 200 14.54 -24.50 26.89
CA SER A 200 14.66 -25.34 28.09
C SER A 200 16.09 -25.66 28.54
N GLY A 201 17.13 -25.24 27.81
CA GLY A 201 18.53 -25.33 28.28
C GLY A 201 19.01 -26.74 28.64
N ALA A 202 18.38 -27.80 28.10
CA ALA A 202 18.80 -29.17 28.35
C ALA A 202 19.89 -29.62 27.35
N PRO A 203 20.94 -30.32 27.80
CA PRO A 203 22.01 -30.78 26.91
C PRO A 203 21.50 -31.86 25.95
N SER A 204 21.83 -31.72 24.67
CA SER A 204 21.47 -32.66 23.61
C SER A 204 21.97 -34.09 23.89
N PRO A 205 21.22 -35.14 23.50
CA PRO A 205 21.69 -36.51 23.63
C PRO A 205 22.81 -36.78 22.63
N VAL A 206 23.89 -37.37 23.12
CA VAL A 206 25.06 -37.82 22.35
C VAL A 206 24.65 -38.95 21.41
N ILE A 207 24.90 -38.77 20.11
CA ILE A 207 24.75 -39.82 19.09
C ILE A 207 25.92 -40.81 19.23
N PRO A 208 25.69 -42.13 19.25
CA PRO A 208 26.76 -43.11 19.33
C PRO A 208 27.55 -43.19 18.02
N SER A 209 28.88 -43.13 18.14
CA SER A 209 29.82 -43.32 17.03
C SER A 209 29.80 -44.77 16.54
N SER A 210 29.55 -44.94 15.25
CA SER A 210 29.69 -46.21 14.53
C SER A 210 31.16 -46.62 14.49
N SER A 211 31.49 -47.78 15.07
CA SER A 211 32.77 -48.45 14.90
C SER A 211 32.91 -49.00 13.47
N SER A 212 34.06 -48.75 12.85
CA SER A 212 34.53 -49.50 11.68
C SER A 212 35.59 -50.52 12.11
N PRO A 213 35.65 -51.72 11.48
CA PRO A 213 36.51 -52.80 11.93
C PRO A 213 37.90 -52.75 11.27
N GLN A 214 38.93 -53.01 12.08
CA GLN A 214 40.09 -53.85 11.74
C GLN A 214 40.70 -54.40 13.03
#